data_AF-A0AAW1Y6K1-F1
#
_entry.id   AF-A0AAW1Y6K1-F1
#
_cell.length_a   1.000
_cell.length_b   1.000
_cell.length_c   1.000
_cell.angle_alpha   90.00
_cell.angle_beta   90.00
_cell.angle_gamma   90.00
#
_symmetry.space_group_name_H-M   'P 1'
#
loop_
_entity.id
_entity.type
_entity.pdbx_description
1 polymer ?
#
loop_
_entity_poly.entity_id
_entity_poly.type
_entity_poly.pdbx_seq_one_letter_code
_entity_poly.pdbx_strand_id
1 'polypeptide(L)'
;MASRPPMIRRRFLCTSAKVGKKWAVKEVTKSNFADSVEEFKDHLAGSDFVAVSLQKTGSFSAAWHRALPFDTAETAYCKAKYAAERFQLLQFAACPFTRRASKLTAHPLICFILFPRDELKLGMPSYSFSVQTSHLTSMAQEGFDFNACIYNGISYLSKAQESAAKYLLRELNHESSIGKNACKKSGSRKDDALLSSLRKLRTSSTACTGDAKRVQDKDLFERELQNMRTNKPREFVDSVR
;
A
#
# COMPACT_ATOMS: atom_id res chain seq x y z
N MET A 1 -39.69 4.90 26.39
CA MET A 1 -39.52 4.09 25.16
C MET A 1 -38.89 4.98 24.10
N ALA A 2 -37.63 4.77 23.75
CA ALA A 2 -36.95 5.51 22.67
C ALA A 2 -36.41 4.48 21.67
N SER A 3 -36.89 4.54 20.42
CA SER A 3 -36.57 3.59 19.35
C SER A 3 -35.15 3.81 18.82
N ARG A 4 -34.37 2.73 18.76
CA ARG A 4 -33.04 2.70 18.12
C ARG A 4 -33.17 2.93 16.60
N PRO A 5 -32.25 3.69 15.96
CA PRO A 5 -32.21 3.77 14.50
C PRO A 5 -31.68 2.45 13.90
N PRO A 6 -32.10 2.10 12.68
CA PRO A 6 -31.77 0.80 12.09
C PRO A 6 -30.30 0.73 11.69
N MET A 7 -29.62 -0.35 12.08
CA MET A 7 -28.30 -0.71 11.54
C MET A 7 -28.45 -1.03 10.06
N ILE A 8 -27.94 -0.15 9.19
CA ILE A 8 -27.73 -0.48 7.79
C ILE A 8 -26.51 -1.40 7.71
N ARG A 9 -26.76 -2.70 7.85
CA ARG A 9 -25.78 -3.76 7.54
C ARG A 9 -25.65 -3.83 6.02
N ARG A 10 -24.72 -3.09 5.42
CA ARG A 10 -24.38 -3.22 3.99
C ARG A 10 -23.77 -4.62 3.77
N ARG A 11 -24.61 -5.55 3.31
CA ARG A 11 -24.16 -6.82 2.71
C ARG A 11 -23.48 -6.51 1.37
N PHE A 12 -22.24 -6.93 1.20
CA PHE A 12 -21.64 -7.05 -0.13
C PHE A 12 -22.30 -8.24 -0.83
N LEU A 13 -23.19 -7.95 -1.79
CA LEU A 13 -23.70 -8.95 -2.72
C LEU A 13 -22.85 -8.90 -3.99
N CYS A 14 -22.07 -9.94 -4.19
CA CYS A 14 -21.48 -10.25 -5.48
C CYS A 14 -22.59 -10.84 -6.36
N THR A 15 -23.18 -10.04 -7.24
CA THR A 15 -24.01 -10.55 -8.34
C THR A 15 -23.25 -10.40 -9.64
N SER A 16 -22.97 -11.54 -10.27
CA SER A 16 -22.52 -11.65 -11.64
C SER A 16 -23.61 -11.09 -12.56
N ALA A 17 -23.33 -9.95 -13.18
CA ALA A 17 -24.11 -9.44 -14.30
C ALA A 17 -23.14 -8.83 -15.32
N LYS A 18 -23.28 -9.25 -16.57
CA LYS A 18 -22.48 -8.76 -17.70
C LYS A 18 -22.75 -7.27 -17.91
N VAL A 19 -21.76 -6.43 -17.61
CA VAL A 19 -21.81 -4.97 -17.81
C VAL A 19 -20.47 -4.54 -18.42
N GLY A 20 -20.53 -3.69 -19.46
CA GLY A 20 -19.38 -3.21 -20.23
C GLY A 20 -18.22 -2.69 -19.37
N LYS A 21 -16.99 -2.89 -19.86
CA LYS A 21 -15.68 -2.61 -19.23
C LYS A 21 -15.77 -1.71 -17.98
N LYS A 22 -16.12 -2.35 -16.85
CA LYS A 22 -15.98 -1.75 -15.53
C LYS A 22 -14.48 -1.56 -15.30
N TRP A 23 -14.05 -0.35 -14.98
CA TRP A 23 -12.66 -0.09 -14.59
C TRP A 23 -12.32 -1.05 -13.45
N ALA A 24 -11.41 -1.99 -13.71
CA ALA A 24 -11.04 -3.01 -12.75
C ALA A 24 -10.09 -2.37 -11.74
N VAL A 25 -10.63 -1.94 -10.61
CA VAL A 25 -9.81 -1.61 -9.44
C VAL A 25 -9.47 -2.93 -8.76
N LYS A 26 -8.17 -3.24 -8.69
CA LYS A 26 -7.67 -4.44 -8.04
C LYS A 26 -7.06 -4.06 -6.69
N GLU A 27 -7.69 -4.51 -5.61
CA GLU A 27 -7.13 -4.37 -4.27
C GLU A 27 -6.14 -5.51 -3.99
N VAL A 28 -4.94 -5.14 -3.56
CA VAL A 28 -3.84 -6.06 -3.28
C VAL A 28 -3.54 -6.04 -1.79
N THR A 29 -3.64 -7.22 -1.18
CA THR A 29 -3.35 -7.50 0.22
C THR A 29 -2.29 -8.59 0.30
N LYS A 30 -1.91 -9.01 1.51
CA LYS A 30 -0.95 -10.10 1.71
C LYS A 30 -1.29 -11.39 0.95
N SER A 31 -2.57 -11.75 0.85
CA SER A 31 -3.00 -13.04 0.30
C SER A 31 -2.82 -13.15 -1.21
N ASN A 32 -2.96 -12.04 -1.93
CA ASN A 32 -2.89 -11.99 -3.40
C ASN A 32 -1.69 -11.18 -3.92
N PHE A 33 -0.74 -10.83 -3.04
CA PHE A 33 0.39 -9.96 -3.38
C PHE A 33 1.27 -10.55 -4.49
N ALA A 34 1.66 -11.83 -4.37
CA ALA A 34 2.57 -12.47 -5.32
C ALA A 34 2.00 -12.43 -6.75
N ASP A 35 0.80 -12.98 -6.94
CA ASP A 35 0.12 -13.04 -8.24
C ASP A 35 -0.16 -11.63 -8.80
N SER A 36 -0.54 -10.69 -7.92
CA SER A 36 -0.87 -9.33 -8.36
C SER A 36 0.36 -8.53 -8.79
N VAL A 37 1.52 -8.76 -8.17
CA VAL A 37 2.78 -8.11 -8.56
C VAL A 37 3.26 -8.64 -9.90
N GLU A 38 3.11 -9.94 -10.17
CA GLU A 38 3.47 -10.52 -11.47
C GLU A 38 2.60 -9.95 -12.59
N GLU A 39 1.28 -9.93 -12.42
CA GLU A 39 0.35 -9.29 -13.36
C GLU A 39 0.64 -7.78 -13.52
N PHE A 40 1.03 -7.09 -12.44
CA PHE A 40 1.39 -5.68 -12.50
C PHE A 40 2.66 -5.43 -13.32
N LYS A 41 3.66 -6.32 -13.22
CA LYS A 41 4.90 -6.23 -13.99
C LYS A 41 4.63 -6.30 -15.49
N ASP A 42 3.70 -7.14 -15.92
CA ASP A 42 3.31 -7.25 -17.33
C ASP A 42 2.66 -5.96 -17.84
N HIS A 43 1.71 -5.40 -17.07
CA HIS A 43 1.11 -4.11 -17.40
C HIS A 43 2.13 -2.98 -17.41
N LEU A 44 3.08 -2.99 -16.48
CA LEU A 44 4.14 -2.00 -16.38
C LEU A 44 5.08 -2.04 -17.58
N ALA A 45 5.47 -3.24 -18.03
CA ALA A 45 6.34 -3.42 -19.20
C ALA A 45 5.73 -2.88 -20.50
N GLY A 46 4.40 -2.92 -20.62
CA GLY A 46 3.66 -2.38 -21.78
C GLY A 46 3.21 -0.92 -21.66
N SER A 47 3.61 -0.21 -20.61
CA SER A 47 3.14 1.15 -20.31
C SER A 47 4.19 2.22 -20.59
N ASP A 48 3.72 3.40 -21.00
CA ASP A 48 4.58 4.57 -21.26
C ASP A 48 4.85 5.37 -20.00
N PHE A 49 3.89 5.45 -19.08
CA PHE A 49 4.05 6.09 -17.77
C PHE A 49 3.11 5.47 -16.74
N VAL A 50 3.34 5.78 -15.47
CA VAL A 50 2.52 5.31 -14.34
C VAL A 50 2.10 6.51 -13.50
N ALA A 51 0.82 6.63 -13.20
CA ALA A 51 0.34 7.56 -12.19
C ALA A 51 0.26 6.84 -10.84
N VAL A 52 0.67 7.53 -9.77
CA VAL A 52 0.71 6.98 -8.41
C VAL A 52 -0.02 7.90 -7.43
N SER A 53 -0.72 7.30 -6.47
CA SER A 53 -1.42 7.99 -5.38
C SER A 53 -1.17 7.29 -4.07
N LEU A 54 -1.16 8.08 -3.00
CA LEU A 54 -0.72 7.68 -1.68
C LEU A 54 -1.74 8.09 -0.63
N GLN A 55 -2.30 7.12 0.10
CA GLN A 55 -3.06 7.40 1.32
C GLN A 55 -2.12 7.34 2.52
N LYS A 56 -1.95 8.50 3.15
CA LYS A 56 -1.05 8.72 4.28
C LYS A 56 -1.84 8.92 5.56
N THR A 57 -1.27 8.44 6.66
CA THR A 57 -1.77 8.66 8.02
C THR A 57 -1.70 10.12 8.48
N GLY A 58 -0.98 10.99 7.77
CA GLY A 58 -0.90 12.42 8.01
C GLY A 58 0.01 13.11 7.00
N SER A 59 0.13 14.44 7.13
CA SER A 59 0.94 15.25 6.19
C SER A 59 1.92 16.21 6.85
N PHE A 60 1.63 16.73 8.04
CA PHE A 60 2.51 17.63 8.79
C PHE A 60 2.10 17.63 10.26
N SER A 61 3.04 17.87 11.17
CA SER A 61 2.74 17.91 12.62
C SER A 61 2.36 19.31 13.12
N ALA A 62 2.72 20.37 12.39
CA ALA A 62 2.41 21.76 12.72
C ALA A 62 2.33 22.59 11.43
N ALA A 63 1.68 23.76 11.47
CA ALA A 63 1.49 24.59 10.28
C ALA A 63 2.81 24.97 9.58
N TRP A 64 3.86 25.26 10.35
CA TRP A 64 5.19 25.61 9.86
C TRP A 64 5.97 24.43 9.24
N HIS A 65 5.53 23.19 9.47
CA HIS A 65 6.06 22.01 8.77
C HIS A 65 5.47 21.82 7.36
N ARG A 66 4.50 22.64 6.93
CA ARG A 66 4.01 22.63 5.55
C ARG A 66 5.00 23.33 4.64
N ALA A 67 5.13 22.82 3.41
CA ALA A 67 5.83 23.53 2.35
C ALA A 67 5.09 24.84 2.05
N LEU A 68 5.82 25.95 2.04
CA LEU A 68 5.31 27.30 1.79
C LEU A 68 5.85 27.81 0.44
N PRO A 69 5.16 28.74 -0.23
CA PRO A 69 5.56 29.24 -1.54
C PRO A 69 6.95 29.91 -1.58
N PHE A 70 7.42 30.38 -0.44
CA PHE A 70 8.71 31.06 -0.27
C PHE A 70 9.81 30.13 0.31
N ASP A 71 9.53 28.84 0.48
CA ASP A 71 10.55 27.89 0.90
C ASP A 71 11.59 27.69 -0.21
N THR A 72 12.86 27.59 0.18
CA THR A 72 13.89 27.06 -0.72
C THR A 72 13.62 25.57 -0.99
N ALA A 73 14.18 25.04 -2.09
CA ALA A 73 14.08 23.62 -2.41
C ALA A 73 14.58 22.72 -1.26
N GLU A 74 15.64 23.15 -0.57
CA GLU A 74 16.20 22.46 0.59
C GLU A 74 15.23 22.46 1.78
N THR A 75 14.64 23.62 2.11
CA THR A 75 13.66 23.70 3.21
C THR A 75 12.42 22.86 2.92
N ALA A 76 11.90 22.92 1.69
CA ALA A 76 10.78 22.11 1.26
C ALA A 76 11.11 20.61 1.34
N TYR A 77 12.33 20.20 0.96
CA TYR A 77 12.82 18.83 1.12
C TYR A 77 12.87 18.40 2.59
N CYS A 78 13.45 19.21 3.48
CA CYS A 78 13.55 18.92 4.91
C CYS A 78 12.16 18.76 5.55
N LYS A 79 11.20 19.61 5.17
CA LYS A 79 9.80 19.50 5.62
C LYS A 79 9.12 18.22 5.11
N ALA A 80 9.33 17.88 3.83
CA ALA A 80 8.79 16.65 3.25
C ALA A 80 9.41 15.39 3.87
N LYS A 81 10.72 15.39 4.13
CA LYS A 81 11.44 14.33 4.82
C LYS A 81 10.90 14.13 6.24
N TYR A 82 10.76 15.22 6.99
CA TYR A 82 10.20 15.19 8.35
C TYR A 82 8.80 14.56 8.38
N ALA A 83 7.95 14.88 7.40
CA ALA A 83 6.63 14.27 7.27
C ALA A 83 6.72 12.77 6.93
N ALA A 84 7.58 12.39 5.97
CA ALA A 84 7.73 11.01 5.51
C ALA A 84 8.29 10.07 6.59
N GLU A 85 9.13 10.57 7.50
CA GLU A 85 9.67 9.79 8.61
C GLU A 85 8.65 9.55 9.74
N ARG A 86 7.62 10.42 9.84
CA ARG A 86 6.63 10.37 10.92
C ARG A 86 5.32 9.69 10.55
N PHE A 87 4.84 9.94 9.33
CA PHE A 87 3.55 9.45 8.86
C PHE A 87 3.75 8.30 7.87
N GLN A 88 2.99 7.23 8.06
CA GLN A 88 3.05 6.02 7.23
C GLN A 88 2.01 6.02 6.12
N LEU A 89 2.30 5.22 5.10
CA LEU A 89 1.43 4.92 3.98
C LEU A 89 0.55 3.70 4.32
N LEU A 90 -0.76 3.83 4.17
CA LEU A 90 -1.71 2.72 4.31
C LEU A 90 -2.21 2.21 2.96
N GLN A 91 -2.13 3.03 1.92
CA GLN A 91 -2.45 2.63 0.56
C GLN A 91 -1.46 3.25 -0.42
N PHE A 92 -1.00 2.43 -1.35
CA PHE A 92 -0.24 2.83 -2.52
C PHE A 92 -1.03 2.40 -3.75
N ALA A 93 -1.51 3.34 -4.54
CA ALA A 93 -2.25 3.08 -5.76
C ALA A 93 -1.37 3.40 -6.98
N ALA A 94 -1.37 2.52 -7.98
CA ALA A 94 -0.63 2.71 -9.23
C ALA A 94 -1.52 2.36 -10.43
N CYS A 95 -1.52 3.24 -11.43
CA CYS A 95 -2.20 3.05 -12.70
C CYS A 95 -1.21 3.22 -13.85
N PRO A 96 -0.85 2.13 -14.54
CA PRO A 96 -0.05 2.20 -15.75
C PRO A 96 -0.88 2.75 -16.92
N PHE A 97 -0.26 3.55 -17.77
CA PHE A 97 -0.89 4.17 -18.93
C PHE A 97 -0.07 3.91 -20.20
N THR A 98 -0.78 3.59 -21.29
CA THR A 98 -0.21 3.52 -22.63
C THR A 98 -0.83 4.60 -23.51
N ARG A 99 -0.01 5.36 -24.22
CA ARG A 99 -0.38 6.40 -25.17
C ARG A 99 -0.10 5.91 -26.59
N ARG A 100 -1.17 5.74 -27.37
CA ARG A 100 -1.07 5.46 -28.81
C ARG A 100 -1.66 6.62 -29.60
N ALA A 101 -0.82 7.31 -30.36
CA ALA A 101 -1.19 8.55 -31.05
C ALA A 101 -1.82 9.57 -30.08
N SER A 102 -3.08 9.96 -30.32
CA SER A 102 -3.86 10.88 -29.47
C SER A 102 -4.70 10.18 -28.39
N LYS A 103 -4.65 8.83 -28.29
CA LYS A 103 -5.46 8.06 -27.34
C LYS A 103 -4.64 7.59 -26.15
N LEU A 104 -5.10 7.92 -24.95
CA LEU A 104 -4.58 7.41 -23.69
C LEU A 104 -5.40 6.21 -23.22
N THR A 105 -4.74 5.11 -22.89
CA THR A 105 -5.36 3.89 -22.36
C THR A 105 -4.84 3.64 -20.96
N ALA A 106 -5.76 3.57 -19.99
CA ALA A 106 -5.45 3.19 -18.62
C ALA A 106 -5.50 1.67 -18.47
N HIS A 107 -4.47 1.10 -17.83
CA HIS A 107 -4.48 -0.29 -17.36
C HIS A 107 -5.21 -0.37 -16.00
N PRO A 108 -5.55 -1.59 -15.52
CA PRO A 108 -6.21 -1.77 -14.23
C PRO A 108 -5.49 -1.02 -13.10
N LEU A 109 -6.28 -0.30 -12.29
CA LEU A 109 -5.77 0.43 -11.14
C LEU A 109 -5.46 -0.57 -10.03
N ILE A 110 -4.20 -0.66 -9.62
CA ILE A 110 -3.77 -1.57 -8.55
C ILE A 110 -3.58 -0.78 -7.26
N CYS A 111 -4.33 -1.14 -6.23
CA CYS A 111 -4.31 -0.53 -4.92
C CYS A 111 -3.67 -1.49 -3.91
N PHE A 112 -2.41 -1.25 -3.56
CA PHE A 112 -1.70 -2.00 -2.53
C PHE A 112 -2.09 -1.47 -1.15
N ILE A 113 -2.67 -2.34 -0.34
CA ILE A 113 -2.98 -2.05 1.06
C ILE A 113 -1.73 -2.38 1.88
N LEU A 114 -1.21 -1.38 2.59
CA LEU A 114 0.05 -1.47 3.32
C LEU A 114 -0.19 -1.37 4.82
N PHE A 115 0.63 -2.08 5.60
CA PHE A 115 0.65 -1.89 7.05
C PHE A 115 2.07 -2.10 7.61
N PRO A 116 2.64 -1.11 8.32
CA PRO A 116 3.98 -1.21 8.89
C PRO A 116 3.98 -2.23 10.03
N ARG A 117 4.55 -3.42 9.78
CA ARG A 117 4.62 -4.51 10.76
C ARG A 117 6.04 -5.02 10.90
N ASP A 118 6.42 -5.32 12.13
CA ASP A 118 7.64 -6.06 12.42
C ASP A 118 7.43 -7.57 12.22
N GLU A 119 7.48 -8.03 10.97
CA GLU A 119 7.38 -9.48 10.68
C GLU A 119 8.65 -10.23 11.07
N LEU A 120 9.79 -9.53 11.09
CA LEU A 120 11.10 -10.13 11.20
C LEU A 120 11.65 -10.13 12.63
N LYS A 121 11.01 -9.39 13.55
CA LYS A 121 11.39 -9.27 14.97
C LYS A 121 12.89 -9.03 15.14
N LEU A 122 13.46 -8.19 14.28
CA LEU A 122 14.93 -7.98 14.16
C LEU A 122 15.55 -7.28 15.37
N GLY A 123 14.82 -7.12 16.49
CA GLY A 123 15.22 -6.27 17.61
C GLY A 123 15.31 -4.79 17.24
N MET A 124 14.79 -4.41 16.06
CA MET A 124 14.72 -3.03 15.60
C MET A 124 13.70 -2.26 16.44
N PRO A 125 13.86 -0.92 16.61
CA PRO A 125 12.99 -0.15 17.50
C PRO A 125 11.52 -0.39 17.19
N SER A 126 10.69 -0.42 18.23
CA SER A 126 9.25 -0.63 18.12
C SER A 126 8.66 0.25 17.00
N TYR A 127 8.01 -0.38 16.02
CA TYR A 127 7.35 0.34 14.92
C TYR A 127 6.23 1.19 15.50
N SER A 128 6.53 2.49 15.63
CA SER A 128 5.57 3.51 16.03
C SER A 128 5.51 4.55 14.92
N PHE A 129 4.30 5.05 14.67
CA PHE A 129 4.09 6.10 13.70
C PHE A 129 3.03 7.07 14.20
N SER A 130 3.11 8.30 13.70
CA SER A 130 2.14 9.34 14.00
C SER A 130 0.93 9.20 13.09
N VAL A 131 -0.23 9.57 13.61
CA VAL A 131 -1.47 9.62 12.85
C VAL A 131 -2.19 10.93 13.11
N GLN A 132 -2.65 11.56 12.04
CA GLN A 132 -3.42 12.80 12.09
C GLN A 132 -4.91 12.46 12.00
N THR A 133 -5.68 12.86 13.02
CA THR A 133 -7.11 12.53 13.13
C THR A 133 -7.90 12.88 11.87
N SER A 134 -7.68 14.08 11.30
CA SER A 134 -8.35 14.51 10.06
C SER A 134 -8.12 13.55 8.88
N HIS A 135 -6.92 12.96 8.75
CA HIS A 135 -6.63 12.04 7.65
C HIS A 135 -7.31 10.69 7.89
N LEU A 136 -7.28 10.15 9.12
CA LEU A 136 -8.05 8.95 9.47
C LEU A 136 -9.55 9.15 9.21
N THR A 137 -10.10 10.28 9.63
CA THR A 137 -11.51 10.60 9.43
C THR A 137 -11.85 10.67 7.95
N SER A 138 -11.03 11.33 7.13
CA SER A 138 -11.24 11.40 5.66
C SER A 138 -11.23 10.01 5.03
N MET A 139 -10.22 9.19 5.35
CA MET A 139 -10.14 7.81 4.86
C MET A 139 -11.36 6.98 5.29
N ALA A 140 -11.80 7.11 6.54
CA ALA A 140 -12.99 6.42 7.04
C ALA A 140 -14.25 6.84 6.26
N GLN A 141 -14.41 8.13 5.98
CA GLN A 141 -15.54 8.67 5.20
C GLN A 141 -15.52 8.20 3.75
N GLU A 142 -14.33 8.00 3.18
CA GLU A 142 -14.12 7.44 1.84
C GLU A 142 -14.30 5.91 1.78
N GLY A 143 -14.57 5.26 2.91
CA GLY A 143 -14.82 3.83 2.99
C GLY A 143 -13.54 2.97 3.08
N PHE A 144 -12.42 3.54 3.51
CA PHE A 144 -11.20 2.79 3.77
C PHE A 144 -11.42 1.75 4.89
N ASP A 145 -11.15 0.48 4.61
CA ASP A 145 -11.27 -0.60 5.59
C ASP A 145 -9.99 -0.74 6.43
N PHE A 146 -9.99 -0.09 7.60
CA PHE A 146 -8.88 -0.17 8.55
C PHE A 146 -8.67 -1.58 9.10
N ASN A 147 -9.71 -2.39 9.23
CA ASN A 147 -9.56 -3.76 9.72
C ASN A 147 -8.81 -4.58 8.67
N ALA A 148 -9.24 -4.53 7.41
CA ALA A 148 -8.56 -5.20 6.32
C ALA A 148 -7.10 -4.72 6.19
N CYS A 149 -6.84 -3.43 6.34
CA CYS A 149 -5.49 -2.87 6.36
C CYS A 149 -4.64 -3.43 7.52
N ILE A 150 -5.13 -3.40 8.75
CA ILE A 150 -4.37 -3.88 9.92
C ILE A 150 -4.10 -5.38 9.82
N TYR A 151 -5.10 -6.19 9.49
CA TYR A 151 -4.98 -7.65 9.47
C TYR A 151 -4.26 -8.17 8.23
N ASN A 152 -4.58 -7.62 7.05
CA ASN A 152 -4.16 -8.16 5.75
C ASN A 152 -3.23 -7.24 4.96
N GLY A 153 -2.90 -6.06 5.48
CA GLY A 153 -1.99 -5.11 4.82
C GLY A 153 -0.59 -5.69 4.65
N ILE A 154 0.00 -5.40 3.50
CA ILE A 154 1.33 -5.85 3.09
C ILE A 154 2.38 -5.12 3.93
N SER A 155 3.29 -5.92 4.51
CA SER A 155 4.43 -5.41 5.27
C SER A 155 5.54 -4.98 4.32
N TYR A 156 6.28 -3.94 4.66
CA TYR A 156 7.38 -3.41 3.85
C TYR A 156 8.60 -3.09 4.71
N LEU A 157 9.78 -3.05 4.09
CA LEU A 157 11.05 -2.72 4.73
C LEU A 157 11.74 -1.61 3.94
N SER A 158 12.45 -0.73 4.64
CA SER A 158 13.43 0.16 4.03
C SER A 158 14.65 -0.63 3.55
N LYS A 159 15.46 -0.04 2.66
CA LYS A 159 16.71 -0.66 2.20
C LYS A 159 17.68 -0.99 3.36
N ALA A 160 17.73 -0.13 4.38
CA ALA A 160 18.56 -0.34 5.55
C ALA A 160 18.05 -1.50 6.43
N GLN A 161 16.72 -1.64 6.55
CA GLN A 161 16.12 -2.77 7.25
C GLN A 161 16.30 -4.08 6.46
N GLU A 162 16.16 -4.03 5.14
CA GLU A 162 16.40 -5.17 4.26
C GLU A 162 17.86 -5.65 4.35
N SER A 163 18.85 -4.75 4.34
CA SER A 163 20.26 -5.12 4.47
C SER A 163 20.56 -5.75 5.84
N ALA A 164 20.05 -5.16 6.93
CA ALA A 164 20.18 -5.72 8.27
C ALA A 164 19.52 -7.11 8.37
N ALA A 165 18.32 -7.27 7.80
CA ALA A 165 17.61 -8.54 7.76
C ALA A 165 18.41 -9.62 6.99
N LYS A 166 18.96 -9.26 5.83
CA LYS A 166 19.79 -10.17 5.02
C LYS A 166 21.07 -10.59 5.77
N TYR A 167 21.68 -9.68 6.52
CA TYR A 167 22.85 -9.99 7.33
C TYR A 167 22.50 -10.98 8.46
N LEU A 168 21.48 -10.68 9.26
CA LEU A 168 21.01 -11.58 10.33
C LEU A 168 20.65 -12.97 9.80
N LEU A 169 19.99 -13.03 8.64
CA LEU A 169 19.63 -14.30 8.00
C LEU A 169 20.85 -15.11 7.58
N ARG A 170 21.96 -14.48 7.22
CA ARG A 170 23.20 -15.20 6.88
C ARG A 170 23.86 -15.77 8.13
N GLU A 171 23.93 -15.01 9.21
CA GLU A 171 24.50 -15.44 10.49
C GLU A 171 23.76 -16.67 11.05
N LEU A 172 22.42 -16.64 11.10
CA LEU A 172 21.61 -17.77 11.59
C LEU A 172 21.79 -19.06 10.76
N ASN A 173 22.02 -18.93 9.45
CA ASN A 173 22.29 -20.07 8.58
C ASN A 173 23.72 -20.63 8.77
N HIS A 174 24.66 -19.80 9.22
CA HIS A 174 26.03 -20.20 9.50
C HIS A 174 26.11 -20.98 10.83
N GLU A 175 25.42 -20.50 11.88
CA GLU A 175 25.33 -21.20 13.17
C GLU A 175 24.63 -22.56 13.05
N SER A 176 23.59 -22.66 12.23
CA SER A 176 22.89 -23.92 11.95
C SER A 176 23.75 -24.98 11.23
N SER A 177 24.83 -24.55 10.56
CA SER A 177 25.77 -25.45 9.88
C SER A 177 26.88 -25.95 10.82
N ILE A 178 27.20 -25.21 11.87
CA ILE A 178 28.19 -25.58 12.89
C ILE A 178 27.54 -26.44 14.01
N GLY A 179 26.23 -26.28 14.27
CA GLY A 179 25.50 -26.98 15.33
C GLY A 179 25.05 -28.43 15.06
N LYS A 180 25.36 -29.03 13.89
CA LYS A 180 25.00 -30.45 13.64
C LYS A 180 25.81 -31.46 14.47
N ASN A 181 26.80 -31.00 15.23
CA ASN A 181 27.58 -31.81 16.15
C ASN A 181 27.40 -31.40 17.63
N ALA A 182 26.20 -31.07 18.13
CA ALA A 182 25.91 -31.19 19.57
C ALA A 182 24.43 -31.03 19.94
N CYS A 183 23.90 -32.11 20.52
CA CYS A 183 22.90 -32.19 21.60
C CYS A 183 21.48 -31.58 21.43
N LYS A 184 20.49 -32.49 21.51
CA LYS A 184 19.07 -32.26 21.82
C LYS A 184 18.88 -31.25 22.96
N LYS A 185 18.20 -30.13 22.69
CA LYS A 185 17.33 -29.47 23.68
C LYS A 185 16.03 -28.97 23.04
N SER A 186 14.99 -29.05 23.85
CA SER A 186 13.55 -28.91 23.57
C SER A 186 13.17 -27.65 22.78
N GLY A 187 12.41 -27.86 21.70
CA GLY A 187 11.94 -26.81 20.80
C GLY A 187 10.96 -25.83 21.45
N SER A 188 11.19 -24.55 21.21
CA SER A 188 10.20 -23.49 21.36
C SER A 188 9.48 -23.33 20.02
N ARG A 189 8.17 -23.57 20.02
CA ARG A 189 7.23 -23.47 18.87
C ARG A 189 7.26 -22.10 18.13
N LYS A 190 7.98 -21.12 18.65
CA LYS A 190 8.10 -19.73 18.14
C LYS A 190 9.18 -19.58 17.07
N ASP A 191 10.24 -20.40 17.13
CA ASP A 191 11.39 -20.28 16.22
C ASP A 191 11.04 -20.82 14.82
N ASP A 192 10.19 -21.84 14.76
CA ASP A 192 9.65 -22.40 13.52
C ASP A 192 8.74 -21.42 12.76
N ALA A 193 7.97 -20.60 13.49
CA ALA A 193 7.06 -19.61 12.90
C ALA A 193 7.81 -18.41 12.27
N LEU A 194 8.91 -17.99 12.90
CA LEU A 194 9.83 -17.01 12.32
C LEU A 194 10.53 -17.58 11.09
N LEU A 195 11.16 -18.75 11.21
CA LEU A 195 11.88 -19.40 10.11
C LEU A 195 10.98 -19.69 8.89
N SER A 196 9.71 -20.04 9.10
CA SER A 196 8.74 -20.22 8.02
C SER A 196 8.29 -18.91 7.36
N SER A 197 8.14 -17.83 8.12
CA SER A 197 7.87 -16.49 7.58
C SER A 197 9.07 -15.94 6.78
N LEU A 198 10.29 -16.24 7.25
CA LEU A 198 11.55 -15.86 6.63
C LEU A 198 11.81 -16.52 5.27
N ARG A 199 11.40 -17.79 5.09
CA ARG A 199 11.53 -18.47 3.79
C ARG A 199 10.60 -17.90 2.71
N LYS A 200 9.43 -17.37 3.08
CA LYS A 200 8.46 -16.76 2.15
C LYS A 200 8.92 -15.41 1.58
N LEU A 201 9.74 -14.66 2.31
CA LEU A 201 10.27 -13.36 1.87
C LEU A 201 11.43 -13.47 0.87
N ARG A 202 12.15 -14.60 0.88
CA ARG A 202 13.31 -14.82 0.01
C ARG A 202 12.92 -15.08 -1.45
N THR A 203 11.70 -15.55 -1.72
CA THR A 203 11.23 -15.89 -3.07
C THR A 203 10.68 -14.69 -3.85
N SER A 204 10.47 -13.52 -3.22
CA SER A 204 9.81 -12.37 -3.85
C SER A 204 10.73 -11.18 -4.19
N SER A 205 12.02 -11.22 -3.83
CA SER A 205 12.95 -10.11 -4.02
C SER A 205 13.91 -10.35 -5.19
N THR A 206 13.38 -10.23 -6.41
CA THR A 206 14.17 -9.92 -7.61
C THR A 206 13.42 -8.92 -8.49
N ALA A 207 14.17 -7.91 -8.94
CA ALA A 207 13.85 -6.86 -9.91
C ALA A 207 13.05 -5.62 -9.41
N CYS A 208 13.71 -4.46 -9.41
CA CYS A 208 13.59 -3.42 -10.45
C CYS A 208 14.23 -2.10 -9.98
N THR A 209 15.24 -1.61 -10.71
CA THR A 209 15.81 -0.27 -10.58
C THR A 209 15.47 0.51 -11.84
N GLY A 210 14.79 1.65 -11.71
CA GLY A 210 14.49 2.56 -12.81
C GLY A 210 14.14 3.94 -12.29
N ASP A 211 14.72 4.97 -12.90
CA ASP A 211 14.54 6.37 -12.54
C ASP A 211 13.22 6.92 -13.10
N ALA A 212 12.32 7.37 -12.21
CA ALA A 212 11.03 7.94 -12.57
C ALA A 212 11.07 9.47 -12.51
N LYS A 213 10.73 10.15 -13.62
CA LYS A 213 10.49 11.60 -13.65
C LYS A 213 9.06 11.91 -13.20
N ARG A 214 8.94 12.89 -12.28
CA ARG A 214 7.70 13.29 -11.61
C ARG A 214 6.92 14.30 -12.44
N VAL A 215 5.68 14.00 -12.79
CA VAL A 215 4.71 15.00 -13.30
C VAL A 215 3.82 15.41 -12.13
N GLN A 216 3.73 16.72 -11.87
CA GLN A 216 2.92 17.30 -10.81
C GLN A 216 1.56 17.71 -11.36
N ASP A 217 0.61 16.78 -11.38
CA ASP A 217 -0.81 17.15 -11.40
C ASP A 217 -1.57 16.25 -10.42
N LYS A 218 -1.40 16.57 -9.13
CA LYS A 218 -1.93 15.78 -8.01
C LYS A 218 -3.45 15.88 -7.92
N ASP A 219 -4.01 17.03 -8.28
CA ASP A 219 -5.42 17.31 -8.04
C ASP A 219 -6.32 16.65 -9.08
N LEU A 220 -5.87 16.56 -10.34
CA LEU A 220 -6.59 15.84 -11.39
C LEU A 220 -6.60 14.33 -11.13
N PHE A 221 -5.46 13.76 -10.74
CA PHE A 221 -5.35 12.32 -10.52
C PHE A 221 -6.09 11.83 -9.27
N GLU A 222 -5.96 12.55 -8.14
CA GLU A 222 -6.72 12.21 -6.92
C GLU A 222 -8.23 12.36 -7.13
N ARG A 223 -8.68 13.37 -7.90
CA ARG A 223 -10.09 13.49 -8.31
C ARG A 223 -10.53 12.31 -9.17
N GLU A 224 -9.70 11.87 -10.12
CA GLU A 224 -10.04 10.74 -10.98
C GLU A 224 -10.04 9.41 -10.23
N LEU A 225 -9.17 9.24 -9.24
CA LEU A 225 -9.20 8.11 -8.31
C LEU A 225 -10.43 8.13 -7.41
N GLN A 226 -10.81 9.29 -6.88
CA GLN A 226 -12.05 9.46 -6.12
C GLN A 226 -13.26 9.12 -7.00
N ASN A 227 -13.32 9.66 -8.22
CA ASN A 227 -14.38 9.39 -9.20
C ASN A 227 -14.45 7.90 -9.57
N MET A 228 -13.30 7.23 -9.75
CA MET A 228 -13.23 5.78 -9.98
C MET A 228 -13.68 4.96 -8.77
N ARG A 229 -13.50 5.46 -7.54
CA ARG A 229 -14.01 4.85 -6.30
C ARG A 229 -15.50 5.12 -6.08
N THR A 230 -16.03 6.27 -6.51
CA THR A 230 -17.39 6.73 -6.22
C THR A 230 -18.42 6.51 -7.33
N ASN A 231 -18.01 6.21 -8.58
CA ASN A 231 -18.95 5.94 -9.68
C ASN A 231 -19.67 4.59 -9.52
N LYS A 232 -20.76 4.62 -8.75
CA LYS A 232 -21.99 3.86 -9.10
C LYS A 232 -22.66 4.58 -10.28
N PRO A 233 -23.37 3.86 -11.16
CA PRO A 233 -24.08 4.50 -12.26
C PRO A 233 -25.05 5.54 -11.69
N ARG A 234 -24.86 6.81 -12.04
CA ARG A 234 -25.97 7.76 -12.07
C ARG A 234 -26.86 7.29 -13.20
N GLU A 235 -27.98 6.66 -12.86
CA GLU A 235 -29.05 6.51 -13.82
C GLU A 235 -29.45 7.91 -14.28
N PHE A 236 -29.19 8.13 -15.56
CA PHE A 236 -29.71 9.23 -16.34
C PHE A 236 -31.22 8.98 -16.44
N VAL A 237 -32.01 9.62 -15.57
CA VAL A 237 -33.45 9.68 -15.76
C VAL A 237 -33.72 10.99 -16.48
N ASP A 238 -33.84 10.92 -17.81
CA ASP A 238 -34.61 11.88 -18.57
C ASP A 238 -35.76 11.16 -19.28
N SER A 239 -36.96 11.58 -18.89
CA SER A 239 -38.23 11.60 -19.62
C SER A 239 -38.87 10.28 -20.06
N VAL A 240 -40.10 10.01 -19.57
CA VAL A 240 -41.35 10.00 -20.35
C VAL A 240 -42.55 9.82 -19.40
N ARG A 241 -43.49 10.76 -19.50
CA ARG A 241 -44.79 10.97 -18.83
C ARG A 241 -44.81 11.70 -17.49
#